data_AF-A0A952VMA5-F1
#
_entry.id   AF-A0A952VMA5-F1
#
_cell.length_a   1.000
_cell.length_b   1.000
_cell.length_c   1.000
_cell.angle_alpha   90.00
_cell.angle_beta   90.00
_cell.angle_gamma   90.00
#
_symmetry.space_group_name_H-M   'P 1'
#
loop_
_entity.id
_entity.type
_entity.pdbx_description
1 polymer ?
#
loop_
_entity_poly.entity_id
_entity_poly.type
_entity_poly.pdbx_seq_one_letter_code
_entity_poly.pdbx_strand_id
1 'polypeptide(L)'
;MLSVVCNIGSDAFAQTRPLVEDLPRQVLPLFRELESGQVGSLGIVGDSVSLLNRSYNWHLRGRFWADYGSSGDGYLALAKFAGDCGANSVGPRCGLGLIYGPGSTFSEDTGPFDAAGESAPDGMWFQIERIIAPGYTTFQAFGREVIVHYIRQVGGGVMEIEVADTLFATIDTAIPAGQPQHARLVIDTGASGPDVLTSIRIRNEGVQPVQVNAFEMRDASPGLRYHRLARGGAGPLQFLASRTDAVADCLRSLDMQLLIIMLDASGAELNNVAFYESNLDQLVAFYQAQLPSTKIILMTHHPFRPLIGPQADAILRVARARGTGYINLFDLFSGYDEMNALGFMNGVVHLSNAGGAWFGQYIYGVLRTAAADALIADFNSDGMFDFFDVQAFLAAFAANHPSADVNNDGVIDFFDVQRFLAAFSQALG
;
A
#
# COMPACT_ATOMS: atom_id res chain seq x y z
N MET A 1 10.11 -17.06 26.14
CA MET A 1 8.84 -16.94 26.88
C MET A 1 9.06 -16.02 28.07
N LEU A 2 8.80 -14.74 27.90
CA LEU A 2 8.78 -13.74 28.98
C LEU A 2 7.32 -13.34 29.16
N SER A 3 6.72 -13.80 30.26
CA SER A 3 5.39 -13.40 30.70
C SER A 3 5.58 -12.30 31.74
N VAL A 4 5.34 -11.06 31.33
CA VAL A 4 5.18 -9.92 32.25
C VAL A 4 3.70 -9.61 32.27
N VAL A 5 3.02 -10.02 33.34
CA VAL A 5 1.61 -9.71 33.58
C VAL A 5 1.55 -8.35 34.28
N CYS A 6 1.14 -7.31 33.54
CA CYS A 6 0.79 -6.02 34.12
C CYS A 6 -0.62 -6.11 34.72
N ASN A 7 -0.74 -5.87 36.03
CA ASN A 7 -2.00 -5.72 36.73
C ASN A 7 -2.55 -4.31 36.46
N ILE A 8 -3.67 -4.21 35.76
CA ILE A 8 -4.40 -2.95 35.54
C ILE A 8 -5.77 -3.09 36.22
N GLY A 9 -6.17 -2.03 36.93
CA GLY A 9 -7.37 -2.00 37.77
C GLY A 9 -8.68 -2.24 37.01
N SER A 10 -9.69 -2.63 37.78
CA SER A 10 -11.00 -3.15 37.36
C SER A 10 -11.96 -2.09 36.84
N ASP A 11 -11.62 -1.41 35.74
CA ASP A 11 -12.59 -0.65 34.95
C ASP A 11 -13.08 -1.53 33.78
N ALA A 12 -14.42 -1.64 33.69
CA ALA A 12 -15.23 -2.32 32.67
C ALA A 12 -14.45 -2.96 31.50
N PHE A 13 -14.28 -4.30 31.54
CA PHE A 13 -13.75 -5.17 30.47
C PHE A 13 -13.31 -4.42 29.21
N ALA A 14 -12.14 -3.77 29.24
CA ALA A 14 -11.50 -3.28 28.04
C ALA A 14 -11.31 -4.50 27.15
N GLN A 15 -12.09 -4.58 26.07
CA GLN A 15 -12.04 -5.71 25.16
C GLN A 15 -10.60 -5.77 24.66
N THR A 16 -9.85 -6.81 25.04
CA THR A 16 -8.46 -6.97 24.60
C THR A 16 -8.49 -7.06 23.08
N ARG A 17 -7.90 -6.06 22.40
CA ARG A 17 -7.80 -6.07 20.94
C ARG A 17 -7.01 -7.31 20.53
N PRO A 18 -7.47 -8.10 19.56
CA PRO A 18 -6.67 -9.20 19.04
C PRO A 18 -5.45 -8.63 18.30
N LEU A 19 -4.41 -9.45 18.12
CA LEU A 19 -3.28 -9.05 17.29
C LEU A 19 -3.66 -9.00 15.80
N VAL A 20 -4.59 -9.87 15.39
CA VAL A 20 -5.11 -10.01 14.02
C VAL A 20 -6.58 -10.44 14.05
N GLU A 21 -7.37 -10.07 13.05
CA GLU A 21 -8.78 -10.51 12.88
C GLU A 21 -9.16 -10.54 11.38
N ASP A 22 -9.96 -11.53 10.94
CA ASP A 22 -10.44 -11.73 9.54
C ASP A 22 -9.35 -11.58 8.47
N LEU A 23 -8.14 -12.10 8.69
CA LEU A 23 -7.05 -11.98 7.70
C LEU A 23 -7.12 -12.99 6.54
N PRO A 24 -7.39 -14.29 6.75
CA PRO A 24 -7.30 -15.30 5.69
C PRO A 24 -8.11 -14.92 4.44
N ARG A 25 -9.36 -14.46 4.60
CA ARG A 25 -10.22 -14.02 3.48
C ARG A 25 -9.64 -12.83 2.71
N GLN A 26 -8.93 -11.95 3.41
CA GLN A 26 -8.45 -10.70 2.86
C GLN A 26 -7.15 -10.91 2.08
N VAL A 27 -6.29 -11.84 2.52
CA VAL A 27 -5.01 -12.10 1.85
C VAL A 27 -5.10 -13.13 0.72
N LEU A 28 -6.14 -13.98 0.72
CA LEU A 28 -6.27 -15.10 -0.22
C LEU A 28 -6.11 -14.70 -1.70
N PRO A 29 -6.78 -13.63 -2.22
CA PRO A 29 -6.63 -13.29 -3.64
C PRO A 29 -5.20 -12.92 -4.02
N LEU A 30 -4.49 -12.17 -3.16
CA LEU A 30 -3.10 -11.79 -3.41
C LEU A 30 -2.19 -13.03 -3.44
N PHE A 31 -2.31 -13.89 -2.43
CA PHE A 31 -1.40 -15.03 -2.31
C PHE A 31 -1.70 -16.15 -3.29
N ARG A 32 -2.93 -16.30 -3.80
CA ARG A 32 -3.19 -17.20 -4.93
C ARG A 32 -2.39 -16.82 -6.18
N GLU A 33 -2.36 -15.54 -6.52
CA GLU A 33 -1.57 -15.07 -7.66
C GLU A 33 -0.08 -15.33 -7.41
N LEU A 34 0.43 -14.96 -6.23
CA LEU A 34 1.84 -15.14 -5.89
C LEU A 34 2.28 -16.62 -5.87
N GLU A 35 1.51 -17.51 -5.23
CA GLU A 35 1.82 -18.94 -5.12
C GLU A 35 1.62 -19.69 -6.45
N SER A 36 0.82 -19.15 -7.37
CA SER A 36 0.67 -19.69 -8.75
C SER A 36 1.68 -19.12 -9.74
N GLY A 37 2.66 -18.33 -9.27
CA GLY A 37 3.67 -17.73 -10.12
C GLY A 37 3.11 -16.68 -11.07
N GLN A 38 2.07 -15.94 -10.64
CA GLN A 38 1.51 -14.79 -11.34
C GLN A 38 1.93 -13.48 -10.65
N VAL A 39 1.36 -12.37 -11.12
CA VAL A 39 1.59 -11.04 -10.54
C VAL A 39 0.58 -10.79 -9.43
N GLY A 40 1.08 -10.66 -8.20
CA GLY A 40 0.31 -10.10 -7.10
C GLY A 40 0.45 -8.58 -7.05
N SER A 41 -0.59 -7.86 -6.64
CA SER A 41 -0.65 -6.40 -6.54
C SER A 41 -1.15 -5.99 -5.15
N LEU A 42 -0.27 -5.29 -4.41
CA LEU A 42 -0.49 -4.83 -3.04
C LEU A 42 -0.35 -3.31 -2.98
N GLY A 43 -1.34 -2.62 -2.41
CA GLY A 43 -1.26 -1.19 -2.10
C GLY A 43 -1.13 -0.90 -0.61
N ILE A 44 -0.36 0.14 -0.27
CA ILE A 44 -0.30 0.71 1.08
C ILE A 44 -0.81 2.14 1.05
N VAL A 45 -1.92 2.41 1.73
CA VAL A 45 -2.35 3.75 2.11
C VAL A 45 -1.76 4.06 3.48
N GLY A 46 -0.96 5.12 3.58
CA GLY A 46 -0.32 5.42 4.86
C GLY A 46 0.19 6.84 5.04
N ASP A 47 0.75 7.08 6.21
CA ASP A 47 1.32 8.35 6.63
C ASP A 47 2.86 8.41 6.44
N SER A 48 3.55 9.28 7.19
CA SER A 48 5.01 9.39 7.14
C SER A 48 5.75 8.12 7.58
N VAL A 49 5.15 7.30 8.46
CA VAL A 49 5.73 6.04 8.91
C VAL A 49 5.67 4.96 7.85
N SER A 50 4.82 5.14 6.84
CA SER A 50 4.71 4.27 5.66
C SER A 50 5.45 4.82 4.42
N LEU A 51 5.94 6.07 4.50
CA LEU A 51 6.53 6.79 3.38
C LEU A 51 8.07 6.71 3.33
N LEU A 52 8.73 6.99 4.46
CA LEU A 52 10.17 7.21 4.52
C LEU A 52 10.99 5.96 4.18
N ASN A 53 12.26 6.09 3.76
CA ASN A 53 13.09 4.92 3.41
C ASN A 53 13.34 3.94 4.57
N ARG A 54 13.31 4.42 5.81
CA ARG A 54 13.41 3.59 7.02
C ARG A 54 12.07 2.99 7.47
N SER A 55 10.99 3.28 6.75
CA SER A 55 9.65 2.75 7.05
C SER A 55 9.63 1.23 6.93
N TYR A 56 8.64 0.63 7.60
CA TYR A 56 8.36 -0.80 7.47
C TYR A 56 7.99 -1.19 6.04
N ASN A 57 7.44 -0.25 5.26
CA ASN A 57 6.93 -0.47 3.91
C ASN A 57 8.02 -1.06 2.98
N TRP A 58 9.21 -0.46 2.95
CA TRP A 58 10.29 -0.95 2.10
C TRP A 58 10.85 -2.31 2.52
N HIS A 59 10.86 -2.57 3.83
CA HIS A 59 11.27 -3.87 4.36
C HIS A 59 10.22 -4.94 4.05
N LEU A 60 8.93 -4.61 4.19
CA LEU A 60 7.82 -5.49 3.81
C LEU A 60 7.88 -5.86 2.32
N ARG A 61 8.02 -4.86 1.44
CA ARG A 61 8.23 -5.08 0.00
C ARG A 61 9.44 -5.97 -0.26
N GLY A 62 10.57 -5.68 0.39
CA GLY A 62 11.80 -6.47 0.25
C GLY A 62 11.61 -7.95 0.61
N ARG A 63 10.77 -8.25 1.61
CA ARG A 63 10.42 -9.64 1.97
C ARG A 63 9.58 -10.32 0.91
N PHE A 64 8.51 -9.66 0.43
CA PHE A 64 7.73 -10.20 -0.66
C PHE A 64 8.55 -10.45 -1.92
N TRP A 65 9.44 -9.53 -2.29
CA TRP A 65 10.31 -9.71 -3.45
C TRP A 65 11.36 -10.80 -3.27
N ALA A 66 11.84 -11.02 -2.05
CA ALA A 66 12.76 -12.12 -1.77
C ALA A 66 12.09 -13.48 -1.96
N ASP A 67 10.81 -13.61 -1.57
CA ASP A 67 10.11 -14.90 -1.59
C ASP A 67 9.38 -15.17 -2.92
N TYR A 68 8.88 -14.13 -3.59
CA TYR A 68 8.04 -14.26 -4.79
C TYR A 68 8.60 -13.57 -6.04
N GLY A 69 9.70 -12.82 -5.94
CA GLY A 69 10.19 -11.97 -7.02
C GLY A 69 9.47 -10.62 -7.11
N SER A 70 9.94 -9.77 -8.03
CA SER A 70 9.43 -8.41 -8.25
C SER A 70 8.74 -8.31 -9.61
N SER A 71 7.49 -7.83 -9.60
CA SER A 71 6.75 -7.40 -10.80
C SER A 71 6.75 -5.86 -10.94
N GLY A 72 7.70 -5.21 -10.28
CA GLY A 72 7.92 -3.77 -10.35
C GLY A 72 7.53 -3.00 -9.09
N ASP A 73 8.00 -1.76 -9.03
CA ASP A 73 7.80 -0.82 -7.91
C ASP A 73 6.39 -0.25 -7.82
N GLY A 74 5.47 -0.67 -8.70
CA GLY A 74 4.08 -0.22 -8.68
C GLY A 74 3.95 1.30 -8.76
N TYR A 75 2.81 1.81 -8.27
CA TYR A 75 2.52 3.24 -8.21
C TYR A 75 3.39 3.92 -7.16
N LEU A 76 4.14 4.94 -7.57
CA LEU A 76 4.86 5.86 -6.71
C LEU A 76 4.56 7.29 -7.17
N ALA A 77 3.93 8.07 -6.30
CA ALA A 77 3.69 9.48 -6.57
C ALA A 77 4.98 10.31 -6.68
N LEU A 78 4.85 11.40 -7.42
CA LEU A 78 5.90 12.38 -7.69
C LEU A 78 5.71 13.57 -6.77
N ALA A 79 6.54 13.66 -5.74
CA ALA A 79 6.60 14.78 -4.82
C ALA A 79 8.05 15.09 -4.48
N LYS A 80 8.27 16.20 -3.79
CA LYS A 80 9.54 16.47 -3.13
C LYS A 80 9.56 15.67 -1.82
N PHE A 81 10.46 14.68 -1.75
CA PHE A 81 10.61 13.83 -0.57
C PHE A 81 11.70 14.35 0.37
N ALA A 82 11.36 14.54 1.65
CA ALA A 82 12.32 14.83 2.71
C ALA A 82 12.94 13.52 3.25
N GLY A 83 13.59 12.75 2.37
CA GLY A 83 14.10 11.41 2.68
C GLY A 83 15.62 11.31 2.92
N ASP A 84 16.02 10.24 3.61
CA ASP A 84 17.42 9.89 3.94
C ASP A 84 18.32 9.44 2.79
N CYS A 85 17.85 9.44 1.54
CA CYS A 85 18.66 8.93 0.41
C CYS A 85 19.85 9.84 0.05
N GLY A 86 20.05 10.94 0.78
CA GLY A 86 21.08 11.95 0.57
C GLY A 86 20.52 13.23 -0.03
N ALA A 87 21.24 14.34 0.12
CA ALA A 87 20.80 15.68 -0.28
C ALA A 87 20.46 15.84 -1.78
N ASN A 88 20.81 14.87 -2.63
CA ASN A 88 20.64 14.92 -4.08
C ASN A 88 19.64 13.89 -4.64
N SER A 89 19.05 13.04 -3.80
CA SER A 89 18.08 12.02 -4.21
C SER A 89 16.69 12.44 -3.76
N VAL A 90 16.05 13.27 -4.57
CA VAL A 90 14.77 13.89 -4.24
C VAL A 90 13.58 13.00 -4.63
N GLY A 91 13.83 11.70 -4.78
CA GLY A 91 12.86 10.74 -5.28
C GLY A 91 12.22 9.87 -4.20
N PRO A 92 11.19 9.11 -4.59
CA PRO A 92 10.38 8.32 -3.67
C PRO A 92 11.17 7.19 -2.99
N ARG A 93 12.29 6.76 -3.58
CA ARG A 93 13.19 5.68 -3.13
C ARG A 93 14.62 6.01 -3.55
N CYS A 94 15.61 5.50 -2.84
CA CYS A 94 17.01 5.57 -3.27
C CYS A 94 17.16 4.91 -4.65
N GLY A 95 17.83 5.59 -5.58
CA GLY A 95 18.01 5.12 -6.96
C GLY A 95 16.94 5.60 -7.95
N LEU A 96 15.76 6.00 -7.48
CA LEU A 96 14.79 6.73 -8.31
C LEU A 96 15.16 8.22 -8.26
N GLY A 97 15.96 8.67 -9.23
CA GLY A 97 16.41 10.04 -9.34
C GLY A 97 15.32 10.96 -9.87
N LEU A 98 15.17 12.13 -9.24
CA LEU A 98 14.32 13.23 -9.68
C LEU A 98 15.20 14.44 -9.96
N ILE A 99 15.34 14.80 -11.24
CA ILE A 99 16.17 15.92 -11.69
C ILE A 99 15.27 17.05 -12.15
N TYR A 100 15.26 18.12 -11.36
CA TYR A 100 14.43 19.29 -11.58
C TYR A 100 15.00 20.18 -12.68
N GLY A 101 14.19 20.42 -13.71
CA GLY A 101 14.42 21.51 -14.65
C GLY A 101 13.63 22.77 -14.26
N PRO A 102 13.81 23.86 -15.01
CA PRO A 102 13.00 25.07 -14.87
C PRO A 102 11.49 24.77 -14.95
N GLY A 103 10.67 25.61 -14.32
CA GLY A 103 9.21 25.49 -14.41
C GLY A 103 8.59 24.29 -13.69
N SER A 104 9.36 23.57 -12.87
CA SER A 104 8.90 22.39 -12.16
C SER A 104 8.45 22.75 -10.73
N THR A 105 7.19 22.47 -10.39
CA THR A 105 6.58 22.74 -9.09
C THR A 105 6.06 21.43 -8.50
N PHE A 106 6.36 21.15 -7.23
CA PHE A 106 6.01 19.88 -6.58
C PHE A 106 5.22 20.14 -5.32
N SER A 107 4.30 19.23 -5.03
CA SER A 107 3.82 19.05 -3.67
C SER A 107 4.97 18.62 -2.74
N GLU A 108 4.87 19.01 -1.48
CA GLU A 108 5.73 18.49 -0.41
C GLU A 108 5.04 17.31 0.25
N ASP A 109 5.83 16.29 0.59
CA ASP A 109 5.35 15.10 1.29
C ASP A 109 4.70 15.43 2.65
N THR A 110 5.08 16.53 3.30
CA THR A 110 4.49 17.02 4.57
C THR A 110 3.81 18.39 4.46
N GLY A 111 3.44 18.83 3.25
CA GLY A 111 2.86 20.16 3.00
C GLY A 111 1.34 20.22 3.14
N PRO A 112 0.73 21.43 3.05
CA PRO A 112 -0.72 21.57 2.96
C PRO A 112 -1.28 20.79 1.77
N PHE A 113 -2.50 20.27 1.92
CA PHE A 113 -3.25 19.72 0.80
C PHE A 113 -3.70 20.89 -0.07
N ASP A 114 -3.33 20.90 -1.34
CA ASP A 114 -3.79 21.88 -2.31
C ASP A 114 -4.73 21.22 -3.32
N ALA A 115 -5.44 22.05 -4.09
CA ALA A 115 -6.44 21.59 -5.05
C ALA A 115 -5.87 20.73 -6.18
N ALA A 116 -4.58 20.89 -6.52
CA ALA A 116 -3.93 20.04 -7.52
C ALA A 116 -3.72 18.63 -6.95
N GLY A 117 -3.36 18.51 -5.67
CA GLY A 117 -3.22 17.25 -4.97
C GLY A 117 -4.50 16.45 -4.79
N GLU A 118 -5.66 17.12 -4.74
CA GLU A 118 -6.97 16.46 -4.64
C GLU A 118 -7.29 15.51 -5.80
N SER A 119 -6.53 15.57 -6.90
CA SER A 119 -6.65 14.67 -8.05
C SER A 119 -5.70 13.47 -8.02
N ALA A 120 -4.93 13.26 -6.94
CA ALA A 120 -4.03 12.13 -6.76
C ALA A 120 -4.44 11.25 -5.55
N PRO A 121 -4.35 9.91 -5.65
CA PRO A 121 -4.72 9.00 -4.56
C PRO A 121 -4.11 9.30 -3.19
N ASP A 122 -2.85 9.73 -3.14
CA ASP A 122 -2.12 10.10 -1.93
C ASP A 122 -2.01 11.62 -1.72
N GLY A 123 -2.70 12.41 -2.54
CA GLY A 123 -2.65 13.85 -2.47
C GLY A 123 -1.37 14.47 -3.03
N MET A 124 -0.43 13.66 -3.52
CA MET A 124 0.86 14.14 -4.00
C MET A 124 0.84 14.30 -5.51
N TRP A 125 1.46 15.38 -5.96
CA TRP A 125 1.47 15.78 -7.36
C TRP A 125 2.72 16.57 -7.72
N PHE A 126 2.93 16.65 -9.03
CA PHE A 126 3.95 17.44 -9.68
C PHE A 126 3.35 18.19 -10.87
N GLN A 127 3.68 19.47 -11.05
CA GLN A 127 3.33 20.25 -12.23
C GLN A 127 4.56 20.80 -12.96
N ILE A 128 4.43 20.84 -14.27
CA ILE A 128 5.37 21.50 -15.17
C ILE A 128 4.67 22.69 -15.80
N GLU A 129 5.26 23.86 -15.63
CA GLU A 129 4.82 25.11 -16.21
C GLU A 129 5.87 25.64 -17.20
N ARG A 130 5.40 26.33 -18.23
CA ARG A 130 6.26 27.12 -19.09
C ARG A 130 6.36 28.53 -18.51
N ILE A 131 7.54 28.88 -18.01
CA ILE A 131 7.80 30.24 -17.52
C ILE A 131 8.35 31.09 -18.66
N ILE A 132 9.66 30.99 -18.94
CA ILE A 132 10.34 31.68 -20.06
C ILE A 132 10.74 30.66 -21.14
N ALA A 133 11.20 29.49 -20.70
CA ALA A 133 11.51 28.33 -21.54
C ALA A 133 10.56 27.17 -21.16
N PRO A 134 10.43 26.15 -22.03
CA PRO A 134 9.71 24.93 -21.68
C PRO A 134 10.20 24.38 -20.35
N GLY A 135 9.26 24.16 -19.42
CA GLY A 135 9.58 23.50 -18.17
C GLY A 135 9.86 22.03 -18.42
N TYR A 136 10.69 21.41 -17.60
CA TYR A 136 10.94 19.97 -17.70
C TYR A 136 11.35 19.36 -16.37
N THR A 137 11.13 18.05 -16.24
CA THR A 137 11.73 17.23 -15.19
C THR A 137 12.17 15.89 -15.78
N THR A 138 13.32 15.40 -15.33
CA THR A 138 13.83 14.09 -15.72
C THR A 138 13.73 13.14 -14.54
N PHE A 139 13.30 11.92 -14.83
CA PHE A 139 13.06 10.87 -13.87
C PHE A 139 13.85 9.64 -14.26
N GLN A 140 14.39 8.94 -13.27
CA GLN A 140 14.93 7.61 -13.47
C GLN A 140 13.90 6.60 -12.98
N ALA A 141 13.45 5.73 -13.87
CA ALA A 141 12.46 4.70 -13.58
C ALA A 141 13.05 3.31 -13.82
N PHE A 142 12.62 2.37 -12.99
CA PHE A 142 12.96 0.95 -13.09
C PHE A 142 11.90 0.21 -13.93
N GLY A 143 12.28 -0.93 -14.51
CA GLY A 143 11.38 -1.81 -15.22
C GLY A 143 11.17 -1.50 -16.70
N ARG A 144 10.59 -2.48 -17.38
CA ARG A 144 10.30 -2.44 -18.82
C ARG A 144 9.10 -1.55 -19.13
N GLU A 145 8.05 -1.63 -18.34
CA GLU A 145 6.84 -0.83 -18.55
C GLU A 145 6.76 0.25 -17.47
N VAL A 146 6.69 1.51 -17.90
CA VAL A 146 6.44 2.66 -17.02
C VAL A 146 5.17 3.35 -17.45
N ILE A 147 4.22 3.46 -16.54
CA ILE A 147 2.96 4.17 -16.78
C ILE A 147 3.03 5.53 -16.13
N VAL A 148 2.82 6.57 -16.92
CA VAL A 148 2.70 7.95 -16.45
C VAL A 148 1.25 8.23 -16.10
N HIS A 149 0.97 8.49 -14.83
CA HIS A 149 -0.35 8.92 -14.35
C HIS A 149 -0.40 10.44 -14.35
N TYR A 150 -1.27 11.02 -15.18
CA TYR A 150 -1.37 12.47 -15.34
C TYR A 150 -2.83 12.92 -15.34
N ILE A 151 -3.03 14.22 -15.17
CA ILE A 151 -4.35 14.84 -15.14
C ILE A 151 -4.61 15.60 -16.44
N ARG A 152 -5.80 15.36 -17.00
CA ARG A 152 -6.37 16.18 -18.06
C ARG A 152 -7.36 17.17 -17.46
N GLN A 153 -7.30 18.42 -17.90
CA GLN A 153 -8.05 19.51 -17.28
C GLN A 153 -8.43 20.60 -18.29
N VAL A 154 -9.39 21.45 -17.91
CA VAL A 154 -9.84 22.53 -18.78
C VAL A 154 -8.68 23.49 -19.03
N GLY A 155 -8.36 23.68 -20.31
CA GLY A 155 -7.18 24.45 -20.71
C GLY A 155 -5.85 23.79 -20.38
N GLY A 156 -5.77 22.46 -20.25
CA GLY A 156 -4.51 21.74 -20.02
C GLY A 156 -3.39 22.07 -21.03
N GLY A 157 -2.14 21.77 -20.65
CA GLY A 157 -0.95 22.02 -21.44
C GLY A 157 -0.61 20.94 -22.49
N VAL A 158 0.58 21.07 -23.08
CA VAL A 158 1.14 20.10 -24.05
C VAL A 158 2.35 19.44 -23.42
N MET A 159 2.22 18.15 -23.12
CA MET A 159 3.22 17.31 -22.47
C MET A 159 4.04 16.56 -23.52
N GLU A 160 5.33 16.84 -23.65
CA GLU A 160 6.27 16.02 -24.41
C GLU A 160 6.99 15.05 -23.48
N ILE A 161 7.16 13.81 -23.92
CA ILE A 161 7.82 12.75 -23.17
C ILE A 161 8.98 12.22 -24.01
N GLU A 162 10.18 12.28 -23.46
CA GLU A 162 11.40 11.72 -24.03
C GLU A 162 11.83 10.50 -23.20
N VAL A 163 12.23 9.43 -23.88
CA VAL A 163 12.77 8.21 -23.26
C VAL A 163 14.18 8.02 -23.79
N ALA A 164 15.16 7.95 -22.89
CA ALA A 164 16.59 7.93 -23.25
C ALA A 164 16.96 9.05 -24.28
N ASP A 165 16.53 10.28 -23.98
CA ASP A 165 16.72 11.48 -24.80
C ASP A 165 16.12 11.41 -26.23
N THR A 166 15.22 10.47 -26.48
CA THR A 166 14.46 10.36 -27.74
C THR A 166 12.99 10.70 -27.50
N LEU A 167 12.40 11.59 -28.30
CA LEU A 167 10.98 11.92 -28.21
C LEU A 167 10.13 10.64 -28.42
N PHE A 168 9.34 10.31 -27.41
CA PHE A 168 8.44 9.16 -27.39
C PHE A 168 7.00 9.57 -27.72
N ALA A 169 6.49 10.64 -27.10
CA ALA A 169 5.13 11.10 -27.31
C ALA A 169 4.96 12.61 -27.08
N THR A 170 3.96 13.19 -27.73
CA THR A 170 3.43 14.53 -27.46
C THR A 170 1.94 14.41 -27.16
N ILE A 171 1.50 14.92 -26.01
CA ILE A 171 0.16 14.72 -25.46
C ILE A 171 -0.47 16.07 -25.14
N ASP A 172 -1.66 16.31 -25.69
CA ASP A 172 -2.53 17.42 -25.26
C ASP A 172 -3.33 17.00 -24.01
N THR A 173 -3.13 17.70 -22.90
CA THR A 173 -3.83 17.43 -21.64
C THR A 173 -5.12 18.24 -21.48
N ALA A 174 -5.49 19.04 -22.48
CA ALA A 174 -6.74 19.79 -22.43
C ALA A 174 -7.98 18.89 -22.55
N ILE A 175 -9.03 19.30 -21.83
CA ILE A 175 -10.41 18.85 -22.05
C ILE A 175 -11.33 20.07 -22.27
N PRO A 176 -12.45 19.93 -23.00
CA PRO A 176 -13.30 21.07 -23.37
C PRO A 176 -14.01 21.73 -22.16
N ALA A 177 -14.50 20.92 -21.21
CA ALA A 177 -15.19 21.35 -20.00
C ALA A 177 -15.28 20.17 -19.02
N GLY A 178 -15.51 20.45 -17.73
CA GLY A 178 -15.77 19.43 -16.71
C GLY A 178 -14.72 19.38 -15.60
N GLN A 179 -14.84 18.36 -14.76
CA GLN A 179 -13.88 18.07 -13.70
C GLN A 179 -12.58 17.52 -14.28
N PRO A 180 -11.44 17.68 -13.58
CA PRO A 180 -10.20 17.00 -13.93
C PRO A 180 -10.40 15.50 -14.11
N GLN A 181 -9.72 14.92 -15.12
CA GLN A 181 -9.81 13.51 -15.46
C GLN A 181 -8.44 12.86 -15.33
N HIS A 182 -8.39 11.64 -14.79
CA HIS A 182 -7.18 10.83 -14.80
C HIS A 182 -6.92 10.26 -16.19
N ALA A 183 -5.65 10.24 -16.58
CA ALA A 183 -5.19 9.61 -17.80
C ALA A 183 -3.86 8.88 -17.57
N ARG A 184 -3.56 7.94 -18.46
CA ARG A 184 -2.38 7.08 -18.41
C ARG A 184 -1.66 7.07 -19.75
N LEU A 185 -0.35 7.17 -19.73
CA LEU A 185 0.51 6.82 -20.87
C LEU A 185 1.39 5.63 -20.49
N VAL A 186 1.34 4.58 -21.28
CA VAL A 186 2.22 3.41 -21.12
C VAL A 186 3.48 3.61 -21.97
N ILE A 187 4.64 3.46 -21.35
CA ILE A 187 5.95 3.56 -21.98
C ILE A 187 6.64 2.20 -21.88
N ASP A 188 7.01 1.60 -23.02
CA ASP A 188 7.99 0.51 -23.05
C ASP A 188 9.39 1.15 -23.09
N THR A 189 10.13 1.02 -22.00
CA THR A 189 11.47 1.58 -21.84
C THR A 189 12.53 0.80 -22.61
N GLY A 190 12.21 -0.40 -23.09
CA GLY A 190 13.16 -1.34 -23.66
C GLY A 190 14.12 -1.96 -22.63
N ALA A 191 13.93 -1.69 -21.34
CA ALA A 191 14.71 -2.30 -20.27
C ALA A 191 14.63 -3.83 -20.34
N SER A 192 15.76 -4.49 -20.11
CA SER A 192 15.89 -5.95 -20.16
C SER A 192 15.42 -6.65 -18.88
N GLY A 193 15.02 -5.90 -17.86
CA GLY A 193 14.58 -6.42 -16.57
C GLY A 193 14.21 -5.32 -15.58
N PRO A 194 13.72 -5.70 -14.38
CA PRO A 194 13.14 -4.78 -13.42
C PRO A 194 14.15 -3.78 -12.84
N ASP A 195 15.44 -4.13 -12.77
CA ASP A 195 16.47 -3.29 -12.12
C ASP A 195 17.25 -2.38 -13.10
N VAL A 196 16.85 -2.30 -14.37
CA VAL A 196 17.50 -1.42 -15.35
C VAL A 196 16.86 -0.03 -15.31
N LEU A 197 17.67 0.97 -14.97
CA LEU A 197 17.22 2.37 -14.95
C LEU A 197 17.08 2.93 -16.37
N THR A 198 15.94 3.56 -16.63
CA THR A 198 15.69 4.34 -17.84
C THR A 198 15.40 5.79 -17.48
N SER A 199 16.00 6.71 -18.23
CA SER A 199 15.73 8.15 -18.10
C SER A 199 14.48 8.51 -18.89
N ILE A 200 13.48 9.07 -18.22
CA ILE A 200 12.24 9.59 -18.80
C ILE A 200 12.20 11.09 -18.50
N ARG A 201 12.19 11.93 -19.54
CA ARG A 201 12.05 13.38 -19.40
C ARG A 201 10.65 13.80 -19.82
N ILE A 202 9.98 14.56 -18.97
CA ILE A 202 8.69 15.18 -19.29
C ILE A 202 8.91 16.67 -19.45
N ARG A 203 8.41 17.25 -20.53
CA ARG A 203 8.47 18.68 -20.84
C ARG A 203 7.08 19.24 -21.04
N ASN A 204 6.90 20.52 -20.71
CA ASN A 204 5.70 21.26 -21.07
C ASN A 204 6.03 22.34 -22.11
N GLU A 205 5.55 22.13 -23.34
CA GLU A 205 5.71 23.08 -24.43
C GLU A 205 4.55 24.10 -24.49
N GLY A 206 3.44 23.78 -23.81
CA GLY A 206 2.25 24.63 -23.69
C GLY A 206 2.43 25.78 -22.71
N VAL A 207 1.50 26.74 -22.73
CA VAL A 207 1.47 27.87 -21.77
C VAL A 207 0.84 27.44 -20.44
N GLN A 208 -0.03 26.43 -20.49
CA GLN A 208 -0.83 25.99 -19.36
C GLN A 208 -0.13 24.83 -18.64
N PRO A 209 -0.29 24.70 -17.31
CA PRO A 209 0.39 23.68 -16.53
C PRO A 209 -0.02 22.26 -16.95
N VAL A 210 0.95 21.35 -16.89
CA VAL A 210 0.74 19.89 -17.00
C VAL A 210 0.95 19.30 -15.61
N GLN A 211 -0.03 18.56 -15.10
CA GLN A 211 0.08 17.85 -13.84
C GLN A 211 0.33 16.35 -14.07
N VAL A 212 1.37 15.83 -13.44
CA VAL A 212 1.72 14.42 -13.38
C VAL A 212 1.69 13.98 -11.92
N ASN A 213 0.90 12.96 -11.60
CA ASN A 213 0.71 12.52 -10.22
C ASN A 213 1.75 11.47 -9.82
N ALA A 214 2.03 10.51 -10.70
CA ALA A 214 2.83 9.34 -10.37
C ALA A 214 3.43 8.66 -11.59
N PHE A 215 4.41 7.80 -11.30
CA PHE A 215 4.70 6.67 -12.18
C PHE A 215 4.23 5.38 -11.56
N GLU A 216 3.78 4.47 -12.40
CA GLU A 216 3.63 3.07 -12.06
C GLU A 216 4.65 2.25 -12.84
N MET A 217 5.58 1.60 -12.13
CA MET A 217 6.63 0.77 -12.73
C MET A 217 6.22 -0.70 -12.69
N ARG A 218 6.21 -1.34 -13.85
CA ARG A 218 5.75 -2.71 -14.05
C ARG A 218 6.80 -3.55 -14.75
N ASP A 219 6.81 -4.82 -14.38
CA ASP A 219 7.52 -5.88 -15.11
C ASP A 219 6.55 -7.04 -15.36
N ALA A 220 6.69 -7.70 -16.51
CA ALA A 220 5.85 -8.85 -16.86
C ALA A 220 6.25 -10.12 -16.07
N SER A 221 7.38 -10.09 -15.38
CA SER A 221 7.85 -11.18 -14.52
C SER A 221 6.86 -11.44 -13.39
N PRO A 222 6.63 -12.73 -13.03
CA PRO A 222 5.93 -13.10 -11.81
C PRO A 222 6.48 -12.41 -10.56
N GLY A 223 5.61 -12.22 -9.57
CA GLY A 223 5.99 -11.69 -8.26
C GLY A 223 5.12 -10.53 -7.82
N LEU A 224 5.58 -9.77 -6.83
CA LEU A 224 4.79 -8.69 -6.25
C LEU A 224 5.02 -7.36 -6.97
N ARG A 225 3.94 -6.72 -7.39
CA ARG A 225 3.84 -5.30 -7.68
C ARG A 225 3.38 -4.56 -6.42
N TYR A 226 4.14 -3.54 -6.02
CA TYR A 226 3.96 -2.89 -4.72
C TYR A 226 3.61 -1.41 -4.87
N HIS A 227 2.37 -1.01 -4.64
CA HIS A 227 1.91 0.37 -4.76
C HIS A 227 2.04 1.11 -3.42
N ARG A 228 2.65 2.30 -3.44
CA ARG A 228 2.73 3.18 -2.27
C ARG A 228 1.84 4.41 -2.48
N LEU A 229 0.78 4.49 -1.70
CA LEU A 229 -0.20 5.57 -1.65
C LEU A 229 -0.09 6.29 -0.30
N ALA A 230 1.12 6.77 0.04
CA ALA A 230 1.43 7.27 1.38
C ALA A 230 1.88 8.73 1.35
N ARG A 231 1.42 9.54 2.30
CA ARG A 231 1.77 10.96 2.43
C ARG A 231 2.11 11.33 3.87
N GLY A 232 3.17 12.10 4.06
CA GLY A 232 3.60 12.51 5.39
C GLY A 232 2.58 13.39 6.11
N GLY A 233 2.27 13.03 7.37
CA GLY A 233 1.33 13.80 8.20
C GLY A 233 -0.12 13.77 7.72
N ALA A 234 -0.49 12.85 6.83
CA ALA A 234 -1.87 12.66 6.38
C ALA A 234 -2.60 11.64 7.27
N GLY A 235 -3.83 11.97 7.66
CA GLY A 235 -4.78 11.05 8.28
C GLY A 235 -5.97 10.81 7.35
N PRO A 236 -7.02 10.11 7.82
CA PRO A 236 -8.20 9.82 7.01
C PRO A 236 -8.83 11.05 6.37
N LEU A 237 -8.95 12.16 7.10
CA LEU A 237 -9.54 13.41 6.58
C LEU A 237 -8.86 13.92 5.30
N GLN A 238 -7.52 13.86 5.21
CA GLN A 238 -6.78 14.35 4.05
C GLN A 238 -6.99 13.44 2.84
N PHE A 239 -7.00 12.13 3.03
CA PHE A 239 -7.35 11.19 1.94
C PHE A 239 -8.82 11.33 1.52
N LEU A 240 -9.73 11.71 2.42
CA LEU A 240 -11.11 12.02 2.05
C LEU A 240 -11.22 13.27 1.18
N ALA A 241 -10.29 14.23 1.33
CA ALA A 241 -10.24 15.45 0.52
C ALA A 241 -9.83 15.17 -0.93
N SER A 242 -9.09 14.08 -1.20
CA SER A 242 -8.74 13.66 -2.57
C SER A 242 -9.77 12.76 -3.25
N ARG A 243 -10.99 12.62 -2.72
CA ARG A 243 -12.03 11.74 -3.31
C ARG A 243 -12.68 12.36 -4.56
N THR A 244 -11.92 12.46 -5.63
CA THR A 244 -12.38 12.89 -6.96
C THR A 244 -12.60 11.68 -7.88
N ASP A 245 -13.34 11.88 -8.98
CA ASP A 245 -13.51 10.85 -10.01
C ASP A 245 -12.15 10.44 -10.61
N ALA A 246 -11.23 11.40 -10.79
CA ALA A 246 -9.87 11.12 -11.25
C ALA A 246 -9.11 10.20 -10.29
N VAL A 247 -9.28 10.37 -8.98
CA VAL A 247 -8.65 9.48 -7.98
C VAL A 247 -9.28 8.10 -8.02
N ALA A 248 -10.61 8.00 -8.12
CA ALA A 248 -11.30 6.73 -8.28
C ALA A 248 -10.83 5.97 -9.54
N ASP A 249 -10.69 6.66 -10.67
CA ASP A 249 -10.15 6.11 -11.92
C ASP A 249 -8.72 5.63 -11.75
N CYS A 250 -7.87 6.44 -11.11
CA CYS A 250 -6.49 6.06 -10.85
C CYS A 250 -6.41 4.81 -9.97
N LEU A 251 -7.15 4.75 -8.86
CA LEU A 251 -7.18 3.59 -7.96
C LEU A 251 -7.61 2.31 -8.67
N ARG A 252 -8.70 2.36 -9.45
CA ARG A 252 -9.18 1.21 -10.24
C ARG A 252 -8.14 0.74 -11.25
N SER A 253 -7.32 1.65 -11.75
CA SER A 253 -6.28 1.33 -12.73
C SER A 253 -5.09 0.54 -12.19
N LEU A 254 -4.91 0.52 -10.85
CA LEU A 254 -3.80 -0.16 -10.17
C LEU A 254 -4.03 -1.67 -9.99
N ASP A 255 -5.28 -2.14 -10.17
CA ASP A 255 -5.63 -3.57 -10.14
C ASP A 255 -5.10 -4.31 -8.91
N MET A 256 -5.32 -3.71 -7.72
CA MET A 256 -4.83 -4.24 -6.46
C MET A 256 -5.70 -5.41 -5.97
N GLN A 257 -5.08 -6.52 -5.56
CA GLN A 257 -5.78 -7.59 -4.85
C GLN A 257 -5.92 -7.29 -3.35
N LEU A 258 -4.95 -6.58 -2.78
CA LEU A 258 -4.93 -6.21 -1.36
C LEU A 258 -4.54 -4.74 -1.17
N LEU A 259 -5.26 -4.05 -0.28
CA LEU A 259 -4.98 -2.70 0.17
C LEU A 259 -4.83 -2.70 1.70
N ILE A 260 -3.68 -2.27 2.20
CA ILE A 260 -3.46 -2.07 3.64
C ILE A 260 -3.54 -0.58 3.95
N ILE A 261 -4.34 -0.22 4.96
CA ILE A 261 -4.52 1.16 5.39
C ILE A 261 -3.94 1.31 6.80
N MET A 262 -2.90 2.14 6.93
CA MET A 262 -2.27 2.49 8.21
C MET A 262 -2.18 4.01 8.31
N LEU A 263 -3.20 4.62 8.91
CA LEU A 263 -3.28 6.07 9.10
C LEU A 263 -3.56 6.37 10.57
N ASP A 264 -2.83 7.31 11.14
CA ASP A 264 -3.17 7.89 12.42
C ASP A 264 -4.01 9.17 12.26
N ALA A 265 -4.47 9.73 13.38
CA ALA A 265 -5.16 11.02 13.34
C ALA A 265 -4.17 12.15 13.04
N SER A 266 -4.56 13.07 12.16
CA SER A 266 -3.78 14.26 11.84
C SER A 266 -4.63 15.55 11.88
N GLY A 267 -3.97 16.71 12.01
CA GLY A 267 -4.65 18.01 12.01
C GLY A 267 -5.82 18.09 13.01
N ALA A 268 -7.03 18.33 12.51
CA ALA A 268 -8.25 18.47 13.31
C ALA A 268 -8.68 17.16 14.02
N GLU A 269 -8.19 16.00 13.59
CA GLU A 269 -8.55 14.69 14.16
C GLU A 269 -7.76 14.37 15.43
N LEU A 270 -6.61 15.01 15.64
CA LEU A 270 -5.63 14.64 16.67
C LEU A 270 -6.23 14.45 18.06
N ASN A 271 -7.18 15.30 18.44
CA ASN A 271 -7.79 15.32 19.77
C ASN A 271 -9.26 14.85 19.77
N ASN A 272 -9.73 14.25 18.67
CA ASN A 272 -11.13 13.83 18.53
C ASN A 272 -11.24 12.45 17.86
N VAL A 273 -11.19 11.40 18.68
CA VAL A 273 -11.24 9.99 18.23
C VAL A 273 -12.53 9.67 17.47
N ALA A 274 -13.67 10.24 17.87
CA ALA A 274 -14.94 10.02 17.17
C ALA A 274 -14.94 10.64 15.77
N PHE A 275 -14.30 11.81 15.61
CA PHE A 275 -14.14 12.44 14.30
C PHE A 275 -13.18 11.64 13.41
N TYR A 276 -12.05 11.18 13.97
CA TYR A 276 -11.14 10.25 13.29
C TYR A 276 -11.86 8.97 12.83
N GLU A 277 -12.62 8.32 13.72
CA GLU A 277 -13.37 7.10 13.42
C GLU A 277 -14.37 7.31 12.27
N SER A 278 -15.13 8.41 12.32
CA SER A 278 -16.07 8.77 11.26
C SER A 278 -15.39 9.00 9.91
N ASN A 279 -14.22 9.64 9.90
CA ASN A 279 -13.47 9.88 8.66
C ASN A 279 -12.84 8.57 8.14
N LEU A 280 -12.29 7.73 9.02
CA LEU A 280 -11.77 6.41 8.64
C LEU A 280 -12.88 5.54 8.05
N ASP A 281 -14.05 5.49 8.68
CA ASP A 281 -15.21 4.74 8.19
C ASP A 281 -15.64 5.20 6.79
N GLN A 282 -15.74 6.51 6.57
CA GLN A 282 -16.04 7.09 5.25
C GLN A 282 -14.95 6.78 4.20
N LEU A 283 -13.69 6.70 4.62
CA LEU A 283 -12.58 6.42 3.71
C LEU A 283 -12.59 4.96 3.27
N VAL A 284 -12.80 4.04 4.22
CA VAL A 284 -12.97 2.62 3.92
C VAL A 284 -14.19 2.39 3.04
N ALA A 285 -15.31 3.06 3.32
CA ALA A 285 -16.50 3.01 2.47
C ALA A 285 -16.21 3.45 1.02
N PHE A 286 -15.46 4.53 0.85
CA PHE A 286 -15.04 4.99 -0.47
C PHE A 286 -14.20 3.94 -1.19
N TYR A 287 -13.16 3.40 -0.54
CA TYR A 287 -12.32 2.38 -1.17
C TYR A 287 -13.09 1.11 -1.53
N GLN A 288 -13.96 0.59 -0.64
CA GLN A 288 -14.80 -0.57 -0.96
C GLN A 288 -15.73 -0.32 -2.15
N ALA A 289 -16.26 0.91 -2.28
CA ALA A 289 -17.12 1.28 -3.40
C ALA A 289 -16.34 1.39 -4.72
N GLN A 290 -15.12 1.93 -4.69
CA GLN A 290 -14.31 2.09 -5.90
C GLN A 290 -13.54 0.83 -6.30
N LEU A 291 -13.25 -0.05 -5.34
CA LEU A 291 -12.39 -1.22 -5.48
C LEU A 291 -13.09 -2.49 -4.97
N PRO A 292 -14.21 -2.91 -5.57
CA PRO A 292 -15.05 -3.99 -5.01
C PRO A 292 -14.37 -5.37 -4.98
N SER A 293 -13.34 -5.60 -5.80
CA SER A 293 -12.53 -6.83 -5.80
C SER A 293 -11.33 -6.76 -4.86
N THR A 294 -10.90 -5.56 -4.45
CA THR A 294 -9.72 -5.38 -3.60
C THR A 294 -10.08 -5.66 -2.15
N LYS A 295 -9.32 -6.54 -1.51
CA LYS A 295 -9.44 -6.80 -0.08
C LYS A 295 -8.77 -5.70 0.72
N ILE A 296 -9.27 -5.43 1.92
CA ILE A 296 -8.79 -4.34 2.76
C ILE A 296 -8.38 -4.88 4.12
N ILE A 297 -7.22 -4.43 4.60
CA ILE A 297 -6.76 -4.62 5.97
C ILE A 297 -6.55 -3.24 6.61
N LEU A 298 -7.15 -3.02 7.78
CA LEU A 298 -6.85 -1.86 8.60
C LEU A 298 -5.77 -2.21 9.62
N MET A 299 -4.74 -1.38 9.69
CA MET A 299 -3.59 -1.62 10.54
C MET A 299 -3.42 -0.46 11.51
N THR A 300 -3.30 -0.78 12.80
CA THR A 300 -3.05 0.26 13.81
C THR A 300 -1.63 0.78 13.70
N HIS A 301 -1.43 1.97 14.25
CA HIS A 301 -0.08 2.47 14.46
C HIS A 301 0.58 1.82 15.70
N HIS A 302 1.90 1.86 15.78
CA HIS A 302 2.66 1.48 16.97
C HIS A 302 2.48 2.52 18.12
N PRO A 303 2.75 2.20 19.40
CA PRO A 303 2.36 3.03 20.54
C PRO A 303 3.30 4.22 20.80
N PHE A 304 3.36 5.20 19.88
CA PHE A 304 4.26 6.35 20.00
C PHE A 304 3.69 7.55 20.77
N ARG A 305 2.38 7.58 21.06
CA ARG A 305 1.72 8.60 21.88
C ARG A 305 0.42 8.07 22.51
N PRO A 306 -0.07 8.67 23.62
CA PRO A 306 -1.23 8.17 24.35
C PRO A 306 -2.51 8.05 23.51
N LEU A 307 -2.73 9.00 22.60
CA LEU A 307 -3.93 9.05 21.75
C LEU A 307 -4.02 7.91 20.72
N ILE A 308 -2.95 7.14 20.49
CA ILE A 308 -3.01 5.98 19.58
C ILE A 308 -3.83 4.83 20.15
N GLY A 309 -3.87 4.66 21.48
CA GLY A 309 -4.68 3.59 22.11
C GLY A 309 -6.16 3.71 21.74
N PRO A 310 -6.82 4.85 22.00
CA PRO A 310 -8.21 5.06 21.56
C PRO A 310 -8.42 4.99 20.04
N GLN A 311 -7.43 5.39 19.23
CA GLN A 311 -7.50 5.25 17.76
C GLN A 311 -7.44 3.77 17.34
N ALA A 312 -6.62 2.95 17.99
CA ALA A 312 -6.56 1.51 17.72
C ALA A 312 -7.91 0.82 18.00
N ASP A 313 -8.66 1.28 19.01
CA ASP A 313 -10.03 0.80 19.26
C ASP A 313 -11.00 1.24 18.16
N ALA A 314 -10.88 2.49 17.67
CA ALA A 314 -11.67 2.99 16.55
C ALA A 314 -11.40 2.19 15.27
N ILE A 315 -10.13 1.90 14.96
CA ILE A 315 -9.73 1.09 13.80
C ILE A 315 -10.36 -0.30 13.88
N LEU A 316 -10.30 -0.96 15.05
CA LEU A 316 -10.92 -2.28 15.23
C LEU A 316 -12.45 -2.24 15.03
N ARG A 317 -13.12 -1.21 15.54
CA ARG A 317 -14.57 -1.03 15.33
C ARG A 317 -14.92 -0.85 13.87
N VAL A 318 -14.17 0.01 13.16
CA VAL A 318 -14.38 0.21 11.70
C VAL A 318 -14.11 -1.09 10.95
N ALA A 319 -13.04 -1.82 11.28
CA ALA A 319 -12.71 -3.08 10.61
C ALA A 319 -13.86 -4.10 10.72
N ARG A 320 -14.37 -4.31 11.94
CA ARG A 320 -15.53 -5.18 12.20
C ARG A 320 -16.80 -4.70 11.51
N ALA A 321 -17.09 -3.41 11.55
CA ALA A 321 -18.28 -2.83 10.92
C ALA A 321 -18.26 -2.95 9.39
N ARG A 322 -17.06 -2.93 8.80
CA ARG A 322 -16.85 -2.96 7.34
C ARG A 322 -16.49 -4.34 6.79
N GLY A 323 -16.29 -5.34 7.64
CA GLY A 323 -15.86 -6.69 7.23
C GLY A 323 -14.49 -6.67 6.55
N THR A 324 -13.56 -5.88 7.08
CA THR A 324 -12.17 -5.82 6.62
C THR A 324 -11.25 -6.53 7.60
N GLY A 325 -10.08 -6.94 7.15
CA GLY A 325 -9.06 -7.51 8.03
C GLY A 325 -8.50 -6.48 9.00
N TYR A 326 -7.86 -6.95 10.06
CA TYR A 326 -7.27 -6.11 11.09
C TYR A 326 -5.89 -6.60 11.51
N ILE A 327 -4.94 -5.67 11.71
CA ILE A 327 -3.63 -5.92 12.30
C ILE A 327 -3.37 -4.89 13.40
N ASN A 328 -3.07 -5.36 14.61
CA ASN A 328 -2.77 -4.52 15.76
C ASN A 328 -1.27 -4.46 16.02
N LEU A 329 -0.67 -3.33 15.63
CA LEU A 329 0.71 -3.00 15.96
C LEU A 329 0.86 -2.27 17.30
N PHE A 330 -0.24 -1.74 17.85
CA PHE A 330 -0.21 -0.94 19.07
C PHE A 330 0.11 -1.81 20.29
N ASP A 331 -0.58 -2.94 20.44
CA ASP A 331 -0.42 -3.84 21.61
C ASP A 331 0.77 -4.81 21.49
N LEU A 332 1.62 -4.67 20.47
CA LEU A 332 2.88 -5.43 20.37
C LEU A 332 3.91 -4.97 21.41
N PHE A 333 3.77 -3.75 21.91
CA PHE A 333 4.67 -3.14 22.88
C PHE A 333 3.87 -2.46 23.98
N SER A 334 4.45 -2.39 25.17
CA SER A 334 3.88 -1.68 26.32
C SER A 334 3.83 -0.15 26.12
N GLY A 335 4.63 0.39 25.19
CA GLY A 335 4.64 1.81 24.85
C GLY A 335 5.90 2.25 24.10
N TYR A 336 5.99 3.57 23.89
CA TYR A 336 7.12 4.22 23.22
C TYR A 336 8.48 3.89 23.87
N ASP A 337 8.55 3.90 25.21
CA ASP A 337 9.83 3.74 25.91
C ASP A 337 10.46 2.36 25.66
N GLU A 338 9.64 1.31 25.58
CA GLU A 338 10.10 -0.03 25.21
C GLU A 338 10.65 -0.04 23.78
N MET A 339 9.89 0.50 22.82
CA MET A 339 10.33 0.56 21.43
C MET A 339 11.62 1.35 21.26
N ASN A 340 11.75 2.47 21.98
CA ASN A 340 12.94 3.30 21.97
C ASN A 340 14.14 2.56 22.60
N ALA A 341 13.92 1.84 23.71
CA ALA A 341 14.95 1.00 24.34
C ALA A 341 15.42 -0.14 23.43
N LEU A 342 14.53 -0.69 22.59
CA LEU A 342 14.86 -1.67 21.54
C LEU A 342 15.56 -1.04 20.32
N GLY A 343 15.70 0.28 20.28
CA GLY A 343 16.29 1.01 19.16
C GLY A 343 15.39 1.05 17.92
N PHE A 344 14.09 0.81 18.06
CA PHE A 344 13.12 0.82 16.95
C PHE A 344 12.66 2.22 16.57
N MET A 345 12.90 3.23 17.41
CA MET A 345 12.44 4.59 17.20
C MET A 345 13.56 5.50 16.64
N ASN A 346 13.16 6.41 15.76
CA ASN A 346 13.97 7.51 15.24
C ASN A 346 13.22 8.83 15.52
N GLY A 347 13.48 9.40 16.70
CA GLY A 347 12.64 10.44 17.27
C GLY A 347 11.36 9.86 17.85
N VAL A 348 10.31 10.69 17.98
CA VAL A 348 9.08 10.29 18.69
C VAL A 348 8.17 9.42 17.84
N VAL A 349 8.01 9.72 16.55
CA VAL A 349 6.97 9.12 15.69
C VAL A 349 7.53 8.10 14.71
N HIS A 350 8.71 8.36 14.15
CA HIS A 350 9.23 7.58 13.04
C HIS A 350 10.04 6.38 13.53
N LEU A 351 10.05 5.34 12.71
CA LEU A 351 10.86 4.15 12.96
C LEU A 351 12.33 4.42 12.58
N SER A 352 13.25 3.81 13.34
CA SER A 352 14.62 3.60 12.89
C SER A 352 14.63 2.54 11.77
N ASN A 353 15.77 2.37 11.10
CA ASN A 353 15.89 1.29 10.11
C ASN A 353 15.68 -0.10 10.74
N ALA A 354 16.11 -0.29 11.99
CA ALA A 354 15.90 -1.54 12.72
C ALA A 354 14.41 -1.75 13.06
N GLY A 355 13.72 -0.69 13.49
CA GLY A 355 12.28 -0.72 13.72
C GLY A 355 11.49 -1.02 12.44
N GLY A 356 11.80 -0.32 11.34
CA GLY A 356 11.21 -0.59 10.03
C GLY A 356 11.41 -2.05 9.59
N ALA A 357 12.63 -2.58 9.73
CA ALA A 357 12.92 -3.97 9.40
C ALA A 357 12.11 -4.96 10.24
N TRP A 358 11.99 -4.71 11.54
CA TRP A 358 11.23 -5.55 12.45
C TRP A 358 9.73 -5.55 12.11
N PHE A 359 9.11 -4.37 11.94
CA PHE A 359 7.70 -4.27 11.59
C PHE A 359 7.41 -4.85 10.21
N GLY A 360 8.28 -4.58 9.22
CA GLY A 360 8.13 -5.15 7.87
C GLY A 360 8.16 -6.68 7.92
N GLN A 361 9.05 -7.27 8.71
CA GLN A 361 9.09 -8.72 8.94
C GLN A 361 7.84 -9.24 9.65
N TYR A 362 7.40 -8.57 10.71
CA TYR A 362 6.23 -8.97 11.49
C TYR A 362 4.97 -8.97 10.61
N ILE A 363 4.73 -7.88 9.89
CA ILE A 363 3.57 -7.74 8.99
C ILE A 363 3.63 -8.82 7.91
N TYR A 364 4.79 -9.02 7.28
CA TYR A 364 4.96 -10.09 6.28
C TYR A 364 4.63 -11.47 6.86
N GLY A 365 5.15 -11.80 8.05
CA GLY A 365 4.92 -13.09 8.70
C GLY A 365 3.45 -13.32 9.04
N VAL A 366 2.76 -12.29 9.52
CA VAL A 366 1.32 -12.32 9.79
C VAL A 366 0.53 -12.59 8.51
N LEU A 367 0.79 -11.83 7.44
CA LEU A 367 0.11 -12.01 6.15
C LEU A 367 0.38 -13.41 5.55
N ARG A 368 1.63 -13.87 5.60
CA ARG A 368 2.04 -15.17 5.07
C ARG A 368 1.44 -16.34 5.83
N THR A 369 1.30 -16.21 7.16
CA THR A 369 0.65 -17.22 8.01
C THR A 369 -0.84 -17.28 7.70
N ALA A 370 -1.53 -16.13 7.67
CA ALA A 370 -2.94 -16.07 7.31
C ALA A 370 -3.19 -16.61 5.89
N ALA A 371 -2.29 -16.37 4.95
CA ALA A 371 -2.38 -16.90 3.59
C ALA A 371 -2.18 -18.42 3.53
N ALA A 372 -1.25 -18.97 4.30
CA ALA A 372 -1.07 -20.42 4.40
C ALA A 372 -2.34 -21.10 4.91
N ASP A 373 -2.97 -20.52 5.94
CA ASP A 373 -4.25 -21.01 6.46
C ASP A 373 -5.37 -20.85 5.44
N ALA A 374 -5.46 -19.70 4.75
CA ALA A 374 -6.46 -19.45 3.73
C ALA A 374 -6.40 -20.47 2.58
N LEU A 375 -5.21 -20.75 2.06
CA LEU A 375 -5.00 -21.67 0.93
C LEU A 375 -5.33 -23.13 1.30
N ILE A 376 -5.10 -23.53 2.55
CA ILE A 376 -5.48 -24.86 3.03
C ILE A 376 -7.00 -24.93 3.27
N ALA A 377 -7.58 -23.87 3.83
CA ALA A 377 -9.01 -23.81 4.13
C ALA A 377 -9.88 -23.84 2.86
N ASP A 378 -9.48 -23.13 1.82
CA ASP A 378 -10.14 -23.08 0.52
C ASP A 378 -9.67 -24.24 -0.38
N PHE A 379 -10.00 -25.46 0.06
CA PHE A 379 -9.49 -26.69 -0.56
C PHE A 379 -9.97 -26.87 -2.00
N ASN A 380 -11.14 -26.32 -2.36
CA ASN A 380 -11.69 -26.43 -3.71
C ASN A 380 -11.28 -25.27 -4.64
N SER A 381 -10.51 -24.29 -4.12
CA SER A 381 -10.01 -23.10 -4.83
C SER A 381 -11.08 -22.13 -5.36
N ASP A 382 -12.29 -22.09 -4.79
CA ASP A 382 -13.39 -21.26 -5.29
C ASP A 382 -13.45 -19.84 -4.69
N GLY A 383 -12.74 -19.57 -3.58
CA GLY A 383 -12.70 -18.25 -2.93
C GLY A 383 -13.63 -18.10 -1.75
N MET A 384 -14.38 -19.14 -1.42
CA MET A 384 -15.28 -19.21 -0.29
C MET A 384 -14.75 -20.27 0.67
N PHE A 385 -14.84 -20.00 1.97
CA PHE A 385 -14.54 -21.00 2.99
C PHE A 385 -15.85 -21.59 3.48
N ASP A 386 -16.28 -22.71 2.90
CA ASP A 386 -17.58 -23.32 3.19
C ASP A 386 -17.55 -24.85 3.25
N PHE A 387 -18.74 -25.47 3.32
CA PHE A 387 -18.85 -26.91 3.45
C PHE A 387 -18.28 -27.67 2.24
N PHE A 388 -18.24 -27.05 1.05
CA PHE A 388 -17.71 -27.69 -0.15
C PHE A 388 -16.19 -27.89 -0.07
N ASP A 389 -15.45 -27.04 0.65
CA ASP A 389 -14.04 -27.28 0.95
C ASP A 389 -13.84 -28.51 1.82
N VAL A 390 -14.64 -28.62 2.89
CA VAL A 390 -14.60 -29.77 3.78
C VAL A 390 -14.96 -31.05 3.03
N GLN A 391 -15.98 -31.00 2.17
CA GLN A 391 -16.36 -32.12 1.33
C GLN A 391 -15.24 -32.52 0.36
N ALA A 392 -14.59 -31.55 -0.29
CA ALA A 392 -13.50 -31.77 -1.21
C ALA A 392 -12.27 -32.37 -0.51
N PHE A 393 -11.90 -31.85 0.67
CA PHE A 393 -10.82 -32.38 1.50
C PHE A 393 -11.11 -33.82 1.93
N LEU A 394 -12.31 -34.12 2.46
CA LEU A 394 -12.67 -35.48 2.89
C LEU A 394 -12.68 -36.48 1.74
N ALA A 395 -13.10 -36.05 0.53
CA ALA A 395 -13.04 -36.88 -0.66
C ALA A 395 -11.59 -37.19 -1.06
N ALA A 396 -10.70 -36.19 -1.05
CA ALA A 396 -9.27 -36.38 -1.33
C ALA A 396 -8.61 -37.28 -0.27
N PHE A 397 -8.91 -37.07 1.01
CA PHE A 397 -8.39 -37.86 2.12
C PHE A 397 -8.82 -39.33 2.03
N ALA A 398 -10.10 -39.61 1.80
CA ALA A 398 -10.62 -40.97 1.66
C ALA A 398 -10.05 -41.70 0.43
N ALA A 399 -9.68 -40.96 -0.62
CA ALA A 399 -9.01 -41.48 -1.80
C ALA A 399 -7.48 -41.59 -1.67
N ASN A 400 -6.90 -41.19 -0.52
CA ASN A 400 -5.46 -41.09 -0.30
C ASN A 400 -4.77 -40.27 -1.41
N HIS A 401 -5.42 -39.18 -1.84
CA HIS A 401 -4.92 -38.29 -2.89
C HIS A 401 -3.85 -37.35 -2.33
N PRO A 402 -2.71 -37.11 -3.03
CA PRO A 402 -1.61 -36.29 -2.50
C PRO A 402 -1.99 -34.88 -2.04
N SER A 403 -3.06 -34.29 -2.59
CA SER A 403 -3.53 -32.96 -2.13
C SER A 403 -4.10 -32.96 -0.72
N ALA A 404 -4.40 -34.12 -0.13
CA ALA A 404 -4.86 -34.22 1.26
C ALA A 404 -3.71 -34.20 2.29
N ASP A 405 -2.45 -34.32 1.86
CA ASP A 405 -1.25 -34.11 2.68
C ASP A 405 -1.01 -32.59 2.82
N VAL A 406 -1.81 -31.94 3.66
CA VAL A 406 -1.82 -30.47 3.81
C VAL A 406 -0.76 -29.99 4.80
N ASN A 407 -0.14 -30.90 5.56
CA ASN A 407 1.01 -30.59 6.41
C ASN A 407 2.36 -30.79 5.68
N ASN A 408 2.35 -31.42 4.50
CA ASN A 408 3.49 -31.73 3.63
C ASN A 408 4.56 -32.63 4.29
N ASP A 409 4.16 -33.60 5.12
CA ASP A 409 5.07 -34.56 5.75
C ASP A 409 5.24 -35.87 4.96
N GLY A 410 4.48 -36.03 3.86
CA GLY A 410 4.51 -37.19 2.97
C GLY A 410 3.60 -38.34 3.41
N VAL A 411 2.82 -38.18 4.49
CA VAL A 411 1.93 -39.20 5.04
C VAL A 411 0.53 -38.63 5.25
N ILE A 412 -0.45 -39.11 4.48
CA ILE A 412 -1.85 -38.71 4.65
C ILE A 412 -2.42 -39.41 5.89
N ASP A 413 -2.58 -38.67 6.99
CA ASP A 413 -3.10 -39.22 8.24
C ASP A 413 -3.94 -38.24 9.08
N PHE A 414 -4.18 -38.57 10.35
CA PHE A 414 -5.00 -37.73 11.23
C PHE A 414 -4.44 -36.31 11.44
N PHE A 415 -3.13 -36.12 11.33
CA PHE A 415 -2.50 -34.80 11.47
C PHE A 415 -2.87 -33.85 10.33
N ASP A 416 -3.14 -34.35 9.11
CA ASP A 416 -3.68 -33.55 8.01
C ASP A 416 -5.09 -33.05 8.30
N VAL A 417 -5.93 -33.93 8.83
CA VAL A 417 -7.29 -33.56 9.25
C VAL A 417 -7.23 -32.46 10.32
N GLN A 418 -6.33 -32.59 11.30
CA GLN A 418 -6.12 -31.56 12.32
C GLN A 418 -5.63 -30.25 11.71
N ARG A 419 -4.67 -30.30 10.78
CA ARG A 419 -4.13 -29.12 10.10
C ARG A 419 -5.20 -28.40 9.27
N PHE A 420 -5.98 -29.15 8.50
CA PHE A 420 -7.10 -28.63 7.70
C PHE A 420 -8.16 -27.98 8.59
N LEU A 421 -8.64 -28.66 9.64
CA LEU A 421 -9.66 -28.10 10.54
C LEU A 421 -9.17 -26.86 11.28
N ALA A 422 -7.89 -26.82 11.67
CA ALA A 422 -7.30 -25.62 12.26
C ALA A 422 -7.27 -24.45 11.26
N ALA A 423 -6.81 -24.69 10.02
CA ALA A 423 -6.80 -23.68 8.96
C ALA A 423 -8.22 -23.17 8.65
N PHE A 424 -9.17 -24.08 8.46
CA PHE A 424 -10.57 -23.78 8.15
C PHE A 424 -11.23 -22.98 9.26
N SER A 425 -11.00 -23.35 10.53
CA SER A 425 -11.52 -22.57 11.67
C SER A 425 -10.92 -21.17 11.76
N GLN A 426 -9.65 -20.97 11.39
CA GLN A 426 -9.04 -19.64 11.35
C GLN A 426 -9.57 -18.82 10.17
N ALA A 427 -9.88 -19.46 9.04
CA ALA A 427 -10.40 -18.77 7.86
C ALA A 427 -11.85 -18.27 8.01
N LEU A 428 -12.61 -18.87 8.93
CA LEU A 428 -13.97 -18.47 9.26
C LEU A 428 -14.07 -17.32 10.28
N GLY A 429 -13.03 -17.09 11.08
CA GLY A 429 -12.98 -16.09 12.15
C GLY A 429 -12.21 -14.84 11.76
#